data_AF-T2JYD4-F1
#
_entry.id   AF-T2JYD4-F1
#
_cell.length_a   1.000
_cell.length_b   1.000
_cell.length_c   1.000
_cell.angle_alpha   90.00
_cell.angle_beta   90.00
_cell.angle_gamma   90.00
#
_symmetry.space_group_name_H-M   'P 1'
#
loop_
_entity.id
_entity.type
_entity.pdbx_description
1 polymer ?
#
loop_
_entity_poly.entity_id
_entity_poly.type
_entity_poly.pdbx_seq_one_letter_code
_entity_poly.pdbx_strand_id
1 'polypeptide(L)'
;MSWQDFLKQKATKQGLSIELQNTLLTALPDENKNPQNQNNIANNLNIGVDTVKARLKEIYTNFASIYPELSNSKGAGKLKTLHNCLRQSYFQLNKTSDFVEQDISYPKAFRSLIESRIKRFVGREFVFDAFSKFVEENDQGYFTVIGKPGMGKSAIACKYVSDNQVPCYFNISSNANNTPPQFLSSLREQLIRRYALSNAEDIDLMTLLEEVRDRLNDEQPLIILVDALDEVRQEQGPENILYLPKNLPNNVYFS
;
A
#
# COMPACT_ATOMS: atom_id res chain seq x y z
N MET A 1 12.32 -12.49 9.46
CA MET A 1 11.92 -13.92 9.63
C MET A 1 11.56 -14.50 8.26
N SER A 2 11.85 -15.77 7.93
CA SER A 2 11.48 -16.33 6.61
C SER A 2 9.97 -16.57 6.49
N TRP A 3 9.42 -16.56 5.27
CA TRP A 3 8.00 -16.84 5.01
C TRP A 3 7.59 -18.23 5.53
N GLN A 4 8.43 -19.24 5.31
CA GLN A 4 8.20 -20.61 5.76
C GLN A 4 8.19 -20.72 7.30
N ASP A 5 9.09 -20.01 7.99
CA ASP A 5 9.11 -20.00 9.46
C ASP A 5 7.90 -19.26 10.05
N PHE A 6 7.49 -18.16 9.41
CA PHE A 6 6.28 -17.44 9.76
C PHE A 6 5.04 -18.33 9.64
N LEU A 7 4.89 -19.04 8.52
CA LEU A 7 3.76 -19.95 8.29
C LEU A 7 3.74 -21.05 9.35
N LYS A 8 4.88 -21.66 9.67
CA LYS A 8 4.98 -22.67 10.76
C LYS A 8 4.54 -22.12 12.10
N GLN A 9 5.00 -20.92 12.47
CA GLN A 9 4.61 -20.28 13.74
C GLN A 9 3.12 -19.96 13.79
N LYS A 10 2.57 -19.37 12.72
CA LYS A 10 1.13 -19.09 12.64
C LYS A 10 0.30 -20.35 12.68
N ALA A 11 0.70 -21.39 11.95
CA ALA A 11 -0.03 -22.65 11.91
C ALA A 11 -0.05 -23.33 13.29
N THR A 12 1.08 -23.34 13.99
CA THR A 12 1.17 -23.84 15.37
C THR A 12 0.28 -23.03 16.31
N LYS A 13 0.29 -21.69 16.19
CA LYS A 13 -0.56 -20.81 17.01
C LYS A 13 -2.06 -21.00 16.75
N GLN A 14 -2.45 -21.38 15.53
CA GLN A 14 -3.83 -21.75 15.18
C GLN A 14 -4.16 -23.22 15.45
N GLY A 15 -3.29 -23.95 16.15
CA GLY A 15 -3.54 -25.34 16.58
C GLY A 15 -3.55 -26.36 15.44
N LEU A 16 -2.89 -26.08 14.30
CA LEU A 16 -2.82 -27.03 13.20
C LEU A 16 -1.93 -28.22 13.53
N SER A 17 -2.40 -29.44 13.23
CA SER A 17 -1.59 -30.66 13.29
C SER A 17 -0.45 -30.64 12.27
N ILE A 18 0.60 -31.43 12.49
CA ILE A 18 1.80 -31.47 11.62
C ILE A 18 1.43 -31.70 10.15
N GLU A 19 0.44 -32.55 9.88
CA GLU A 19 -0.04 -32.85 8.53
C GLU A 19 -0.69 -31.65 7.83
N LEU A 20 -1.45 -30.85 8.59
CA LEU A 20 -2.06 -29.62 8.10
C LEU A 20 -1.01 -28.53 7.91
N GLN A 21 -0.02 -28.45 8.80
CA GLN A 21 1.11 -27.52 8.65
C GLN A 21 1.88 -27.80 7.35
N ASN A 22 2.24 -29.07 7.09
CA ASN A 22 2.90 -29.46 5.85
C ASN A 22 2.05 -29.12 4.62
N THR A 23 0.74 -29.35 4.71
CA THR A 23 -0.20 -29.00 3.62
C THR A 23 -0.22 -27.49 3.35
N LEU A 24 -0.24 -26.66 4.39
CA LEU A 24 -0.20 -25.20 4.27
C LEU A 24 1.12 -24.70 3.65
N LEU A 25 2.26 -25.22 4.12
CA LEU A 25 3.59 -24.82 3.65
C LEU A 25 3.82 -25.19 2.18
N THR A 26 3.35 -26.37 1.77
CA THR A 26 3.39 -26.79 0.36
C THR A 26 2.42 -25.98 -0.51
N ALA A 27 1.25 -25.61 0.03
CA ALA A 27 0.28 -24.79 -0.69
C ALA A 27 0.79 -23.36 -0.95
N LEU A 28 1.58 -22.80 -0.03
CA LEU A 28 2.04 -21.41 -0.04
C LEU A 28 3.58 -21.35 0.05
N PRO A 29 4.30 -21.74 -1.01
CA PRO A 29 5.76 -21.90 -0.94
C PRO A 29 6.52 -20.58 -0.76
N ASP A 30 5.97 -19.46 -1.24
CA ASP A 30 6.64 -18.16 -1.39
C ASP A 30 5.59 -17.04 -1.30
N GLU A 31 5.91 -15.96 -0.59
CA GLU A 31 5.00 -14.85 -0.32
C GLU A 31 4.61 -14.04 -1.56
N ASN A 32 5.39 -14.12 -2.65
CA ASN A 32 5.15 -13.38 -3.88
C ASN A 32 4.63 -14.26 -5.02
N LYS A 33 4.55 -15.58 -4.82
CA LYS A 33 4.02 -16.52 -5.82
C LYS A 33 2.58 -16.88 -5.56
N ASN A 34 1.87 -17.21 -6.63
CA ASN A 34 0.52 -17.73 -6.52
C ASN A 34 0.48 -19.06 -5.73
N PRO A 35 -0.60 -19.32 -4.97
CA PRO A 35 -0.77 -20.60 -4.29
C PRO A 35 -0.72 -21.78 -5.26
N GLN A 36 -0.16 -22.90 -4.80
CA GLN A 36 -0.14 -24.13 -5.56
C GLN A 36 -1.55 -24.67 -5.77
N ASN A 37 -1.80 -25.26 -6.94
CA ASN A 37 -3.06 -25.96 -7.20
C ASN A 37 -3.09 -27.30 -6.42
N GLN A 38 -4.30 -27.86 -6.25
CA GLN A 38 -4.50 -29.07 -5.43
C GLN A 38 -3.73 -30.29 -5.95
N ASN A 39 -3.53 -30.42 -7.27
CA ASN A 39 -2.77 -31.52 -7.86
C ASN A 39 -1.27 -31.41 -7.54
N ASN A 40 -0.71 -30.20 -7.61
CA ASN A 40 0.69 -29.96 -7.26
C ASN A 40 0.93 -30.23 -5.77
N ILE A 41 0.01 -29.83 -4.89
CA ILE A 41 0.10 -30.11 -3.45
C ILE A 41 0.05 -31.63 -3.21
N ALA A 42 -0.89 -32.33 -3.85
CA ALA A 42 -1.05 -33.77 -3.75
C ALA A 42 0.22 -34.52 -4.18
N ASN A 43 0.80 -34.14 -5.33
CA ASN A 43 2.03 -34.73 -5.85
C ASN A 43 3.23 -34.47 -4.90
N ASN A 44 3.39 -33.25 -4.41
CA ASN A 44 4.49 -32.89 -3.52
C ASN A 44 4.43 -33.60 -2.16
N LEU A 45 3.22 -33.90 -1.67
CA LEU A 45 3.01 -34.58 -0.39
C LEU A 45 2.81 -36.09 -0.53
N ASN A 46 2.76 -36.60 -1.76
CA ASN A 46 2.44 -38.00 -2.08
C ASN A 46 1.13 -38.49 -1.41
N ILE A 47 0.05 -37.71 -1.57
CA ILE A 47 -1.29 -38.00 -1.03
C ILE A 47 -2.38 -37.77 -2.08
N GLY A 48 -3.59 -38.26 -1.82
CA GLY A 48 -4.75 -38.02 -2.69
C GLY A 48 -5.22 -36.55 -2.70
N VAL A 49 -5.70 -36.08 -3.85
CA VAL A 49 -6.29 -34.73 -4.02
C VAL A 49 -7.47 -34.50 -3.06
N ASP A 50 -8.27 -35.52 -2.78
CA ASP A 50 -9.39 -35.40 -1.84
C ASP A 50 -8.91 -35.24 -0.39
N THR A 51 -7.79 -35.87 -0.03
CA THR A 51 -7.10 -35.64 1.24
C THR A 51 -6.61 -34.18 1.32
N VAL A 52 -6.04 -33.62 0.24
CA VAL A 52 -5.66 -32.20 0.17
C VAL A 52 -6.87 -31.29 0.41
N LYS A 53 -8.00 -31.55 -0.25
CA LYS A 53 -9.24 -30.76 -0.08
C LYS A 53 -9.74 -30.80 1.36
N ALA A 54 -9.76 -31.99 1.98
CA ALA A 54 -10.18 -32.16 3.37
C ALA A 54 -9.28 -31.36 4.32
N ARG A 55 -7.95 -31.47 4.16
CA ARG A 55 -6.98 -30.72 4.95
C ARG A 55 -7.09 -29.21 4.75
N LEU A 56 -7.26 -28.74 3.52
CA LEU A 56 -7.47 -27.30 3.25
C LEU A 56 -8.76 -26.77 3.90
N LYS A 57 -9.84 -27.56 3.89
CA LYS A 57 -11.10 -27.18 4.56
C LYS A 57 -10.91 -27.01 6.07
N GLU A 58 -10.17 -27.91 6.70
CA GLU A 58 -9.82 -27.82 8.11
C GLU A 58 -8.93 -26.60 8.41
N ILE A 59 -7.89 -26.37 7.58
CA ILE A 59 -7.04 -25.17 7.67
C ILE A 59 -7.88 -23.90 7.63
N TYR A 60 -8.82 -23.76 6.68
CA TYR A 60 -9.68 -22.57 6.60
C TYR A 60 -10.53 -22.39 7.86
N THR A 61 -10.97 -23.49 8.47
CA THR A 61 -11.80 -23.45 9.67
C THR A 61 -11.00 -22.93 10.86
N ASN A 62 -9.76 -23.39 11.03
CA ASN A 62 -8.86 -22.91 12.09
C ASN A 62 -8.53 -21.42 11.90
N PHE A 63 -8.29 -20.99 10.67
CA PHE A 63 -7.96 -19.59 10.37
C PHE A 63 -9.16 -18.64 10.31
N ALA A 64 -10.40 -19.14 10.20
CA ALA A 64 -11.59 -18.30 10.10
C ALA A 64 -11.82 -17.41 11.34
N SER A 65 -11.33 -17.84 12.50
CA SER A 65 -11.41 -17.06 13.75
C SER A 65 -10.61 -15.75 13.70
N ILE A 66 -9.50 -15.73 12.93
CA ILE A 66 -8.61 -14.57 12.80
C ILE A 66 -8.71 -13.86 11.46
N TYR A 67 -9.23 -14.53 10.43
CA TYR A 67 -9.49 -13.96 9.11
C TYR A 67 -10.95 -14.22 8.72
N PRO A 68 -11.89 -13.38 9.18
CA PRO A 68 -13.32 -13.54 8.88
C PRO A 68 -13.61 -13.59 7.37
N GLU A 69 -12.77 -12.96 6.57
CA GLU A 69 -12.83 -12.88 5.09
C GLU A 69 -12.88 -14.26 4.40
N LEU A 70 -12.42 -15.32 5.09
CA LEU A 70 -12.48 -16.70 4.63
C LEU A 70 -13.91 -17.29 4.57
N SER A 71 -14.89 -16.65 5.21
CA SER A 71 -16.30 -17.03 5.11
C SER A 71 -16.92 -16.60 3.78
N ASN A 72 -16.39 -15.54 3.15
CA ASN A 72 -17.00 -14.88 2.00
C ASN A 72 -16.50 -15.44 0.66
N SER A 73 -15.32 -16.06 0.65
CA SER A 73 -14.74 -16.68 -0.54
C SER A 73 -15.28 -18.10 -0.76
N LYS A 74 -15.47 -18.54 -2.02
CA LYS A 74 -15.91 -19.91 -2.36
C LYS A 74 -14.85 -20.64 -3.20
N GLY A 75 -14.73 -21.96 -3.00
CA GLY A 75 -13.88 -22.84 -3.82
C GLY A 75 -12.40 -22.43 -3.84
N ALA A 76 -11.81 -22.39 -5.04
CA ALA A 76 -10.39 -22.08 -5.26
C ALA A 76 -9.98 -20.67 -4.80
N GLY A 77 -10.92 -19.74 -4.65
CA GLY A 77 -10.67 -18.39 -4.13
C GLY A 77 -10.24 -18.37 -2.67
N LYS A 78 -10.68 -19.34 -1.85
CA LYS A 78 -10.36 -19.39 -0.41
C LYS A 78 -8.86 -19.47 -0.13
N LEU A 79 -8.13 -20.24 -0.92
CA LEU A 79 -6.67 -20.36 -0.75
C LEU A 79 -5.95 -19.04 -1.07
N LYS A 80 -6.42 -18.32 -2.09
CA LYS A 80 -5.89 -16.99 -2.44
C LYS A 80 -6.20 -15.97 -1.35
N THR A 81 -7.43 -15.97 -0.82
CA THR A 81 -7.81 -15.10 0.31
C THR A 81 -6.94 -15.38 1.52
N LEU A 82 -6.77 -16.66 1.91
CA LEU A 82 -5.90 -17.03 3.02
C LEU A 82 -4.44 -16.59 2.78
N HIS A 83 -3.94 -16.77 1.55
CA HIS A 83 -2.59 -16.32 1.19
C HIS A 83 -2.43 -14.81 1.39
N ASN A 84 -3.38 -14.01 0.91
CA ASN A 84 -3.34 -12.56 1.04
C ASN A 84 -3.35 -12.12 2.52
N CYS A 85 -4.23 -12.68 3.36
CA CYS A 85 -4.29 -12.35 4.78
C CYS A 85 -2.98 -12.72 5.51
N LEU A 86 -2.42 -13.89 5.22
CA LEU A 86 -1.15 -14.34 5.79
C LEU A 86 0.02 -13.49 5.32
N ARG A 87 0.06 -13.12 4.04
CA ARG A 87 1.06 -12.24 3.43
C ARG A 87 1.04 -10.85 4.09
N GLN A 88 -0.13 -10.26 4.27
CA GLN A 88 -0.28 -9.00 4.99
C GLN A 88 0.25 -9.10 6.44
N SER A 89 -0.14 -10.16 7.17
CA SER A 89 0.35 -10.40 8.53
C SER A 89 1.87 -10.62 8.60
N TYR A 90 2.44 -11.28 7.60
CA TYR A 90 3.89 -11.50 7.51
C TYR A 90 4.66 -10.20 7.31
N PHE A 91 4.20 -9.35 6.38
CA PHE A 91 4.79 -8.03 6.19
C PHE A 91 4.64 -7.15 7.43
N GLN A 92 3.50 -7.22 8.14
CA GLN A 92 3.33 -6.53 9.42
C GLN A 92 4.26 -7.05 10.52
N LEU A 93 4.54 -8.35 10.59
CA LEU A 93 5.44 -8.91 11.60
C LEU A 93 6.91 -8.64 11.30
N ASN A 94 7.32 -8.70 10.04
CA ASN A 94 8.67 -8.28 9.65
C ASN A 94 8.86 -6.76 9.83
N LYS A 95 7.78 -5.97 9.78
CA LYS A 95 7.78 -4.55 10.21
C LYS A 95 8.07 -4.37 11.72
N THR A 96 7.91 -5.40 12.55
CA THR A 96 8.15 -5.37 14.01
C THR A 96 9.45 -6.03 14.48
N SER A 97 10.12 -6.87 13.67
CA SER A 97 11.38 -7.52 14.06
C SER A 97 12.65 -6.75 13.66
N ASP A 98 12.50 -5.70 12.84
CA ASP A 98 13.61 -4.90 12.34
C ASP A 98 13.72 -3.60 13.14
N PHE A 99 14.31 -3.67 14.33
CA PHE A 99 14.93 -2.49 14.97
C PHE A 99 16.27 -2.18 14.29
N VAL A 100 16.24 -2.00 12.97
CA VAL A 100 17.27 -1.33 12.20
C VAL A 100 16.56 -0.18 11.51
N GLU A 101 17.01 1.05 11.76
CA GLU A 101 16.52 2.25 11.11
C GLU A 101 16.48 2.09 9.58
N GLN A 102 15.32 1.76 9.01
CA GLN A 102 14.80 2.22 7.71
C GLN A 102 13.54 1.45 7.30
N ASP A 103 12.36 2.04 7.50
CA ASP A 103 11.39 2.18 6.40
C ASP A 103 10.37 3.26 6.77
N ILE A 104 10.64 4.50 6.33
CA ILE A 104 9.75 5.62 6.62
C ILE A 104 8.67 5.60 5.54
N SER A 105 7.42 5.61 6.01
CA SER A 105 6.17 5.72 5.24
C SER A 105 6.09 6.87 4.23
N TYR A 106 7.08 7.77 4.25
CA TYR A 106 7.22 9.02 3.50
C TYR A 106 8.69 9.48 3.59
N PRO A 107 9.18 10.43 2.77
CA PRO A 107 10.56 10.88 2.80
C PRO A 107 11.04 11.35 4.18
N LYS A 108 12.29 11.01 4.56
CA LYS A 108 12.87 11.40 5.87
C LYS A 108 12.76 12.90 6.12
N ALA A 109 12.91 13.70 5.06
CA ALA A 109 12.82 15.15 5.09
C ALA A 109 11.48 15.67 5.65
N PHE A 110 10.40 14.91 5.52
CA PHE A 110 9.06 15.31 5.98
C PHE A 110 8.67 14.72 7.34
N ARG A 111 9.50 13.86 7.92
CA ARG A 111 9.15 13.13 9.15
C ARG A 111 8.84 14.07 10.32
N SER A 112 9.75 14.98 10.64
CA SER A 112 9.57 15.92 11.74
C SER A 112 8.37 16.84 11.51
N LEU A 113 8.11 17.23 10.25
CA LEU A 113 6.93 18.02 9.88
C LEU A 113 5.65 17.23 10.20
N ILE A 114 5.52 16.02 9.65
CA ILE A 114 4.34 15.18 9.82
C ILE A 114 4.10 14.88 11.30
N GLU A 115 5.11 14.37 12.02
CA GLU A 115 5.00 14.03 13.44
C GLU A 115 4.58 15.24 14.30
N SER A 116 5.13 16.43 14.01
CA SER A 116 4.77 17.65 14.74
C SER A 116 3.32 18.08 14.50
N ARG A 117 2.81 17.91 13.28
CA ARG A 117 1.46 18.35 12.88
C ARG A 117 0.38 17.41 13.36
N ILE A 118 0.65 16.11 13.47
CA ILE A 118 -0.35 15.11 13.90
C ILE A 118 -0.45 14.96 15.42
N LYS A 119 0.55 15.39 16.20
CA LYS A 119 0.62 15.18 17.67
C LYS A 119 -0.63 15.61 18.45
N ARG A 120 -1.36 16.61 17.97
CA ARG A 120 -2.60 17.13 18.58
C ARG A 120 -3.73 17.25 17.56
N PHE A 121 -3.66 16.50 16.46
CA PHE A 121 -4.66 16.55 15.41
C PHE A 121 -5.98 15.93 15.91
N VAL A 122 -7.08 16.66 15.76
CA VAL A 122 -8.44 16.21 16.14
C VAL A 122 -9.48 16.75 15.16
N GLY A 123 -10.50 15.94 14.88
CA GLY A 123 -11.61 16.29 13.98
C GLY A 123 -11.22 16.37 12.51
N ARG A 124 -11.98 17.15 11.73
CA ARG A 124 -11.85 17.30 10.25
C ARG A 124 -12.22 16.05 9.45
N GLU A 125 -12.95 15.13 10.05
CA GLU A 125 -13.52 13.93 9.41
C GLU A 125 -14.24 14.27 8.10
N PHE A 126 -15.02 15.37 8.08
CA PHE A 126 -15.73 15.83 6.88
C PHE A 126 -14.83 16.04 5.64
N VAL A 127 -13.54 16.34 5.81
CA VAL A 127 -12.60 16.49 4.68
C VAL A 127 -12.18 15.12 4.15
N PHE A 128 -11.92 14.17 5.05
CA PHE A 128 -11.60 12.79 4.68
C PHE A 128 -12.81 12.11 4.03
N ASP A 129 -14.01 12.30 4.58
CA ASP A 129 -15.25 11.79 4.00
C ASP A 129 -15.49 12.35 2.59
N ALA A 130 -15.26 13.65 2.39
CA ALA A 130 -15.39 14.27 1.07
C ALA A 130 -14.34 13.74 0.08
N PHE A 131 -13.12 13.47 0.54
CA PHE A 131 -12.08 12.90 -0.29
C PHE A 131 -12.36 11.43 -0.64
N SER A 132 -12.78 10.61 0.32
CA SER A 132 -13.22 9.23 0.08
C SER A 132 -14.35 9.18 -0.94
N LYS A 133 -15.37 10.03 -0.76
CA LYS A 133 -16.48 10.16 -1.71
C LYS A 133 -16.00 10.58 -3.10
N PHE A 134 -15.06 11.52 -3.19
CA PHE A 134 -14.47 11.92 -4.46
C PHE A 134 -13.78 10.75 -5.18
N VAL A 135 -13.03 9.91 -4.45
CA VAL A 135 -12.38 8.72 -5.00
C VAL A 135 -13.39 7.64 -5.42
N GLU A 136 -14.55 7.54 -4.74
CA GLU A 136 -15.61 6.60 -5.09
C GLU A 136 -16.42 7.03 -6.33
N GLU A 137 -16.58 8.34 -6.55
CA GLU A 137 -17.46 8.89 -7.61
C GLU A 137 -16.73 9.23 -8.91
N ASN A 138 -15.39 9.17 -8.93
CA ASN A 138 -14.57 9.54 -10.09
C ASN A 138 -13.59 8.42 -10.38
N ASP A 139 -13.23 8.22 -11.65
CA ASP A 139 -12.23 7.20 -12.02
C ASP A 139 -10.79 7.69 -11.79
N GLN A 140 -10.58 9.01 -11.64
CA GLN A 140 -9.29 9.68 -11.45
C GLN A 140 -9.50 11.18 -11.15
N GLY A 141 -8.50 11.88 -10.61
CA GLY A 141 -8.53 13.35 -10.62
C GLY A 141 -7.73 14.07 -9.54
N TYR A 142 -7.96 15.38 -9.48
CA TYR A 142 -7.34 16.30 -8.53
C TYR A 142 -8.37 16.76 -7.50
N PHE A 143 -8.13 16.44 -6.23
CA PHE A 143 -8.87 16.98 -5.10
C PHE A 143 -8.06 18.13 -4.49
N THR A 144 -8.69 19.25 -4.13
CA THR A 144 -7.96 20.39 -3.57
C THR A 144 -8.64 20.92 -2.32
N VAL A 145 -7.89 20.94 -1.23
CA VAL A 145 -8.34 21.53 0.04
C VAL A 145 -7.96 23.01 0.08
N ILE A 146 -8.95 23.89 -0.07
CA ILE A 146 -8.75 25.34 -0.04
C ILE A 146 -9.24 25.90 1.29
N GLY A 147 -8.54 26.89 1.83
CA GLY A 147 -8.92 27.56 3.07
C GLY A 147 -7.91 28.61 3.49
N LYS A 148 -8.33 29.49 4.40
CA LYS A 148 -7.46 30.57 4.92
C LYS A 148 -6.19 30.01 5.60
N PRO A 149 -5.10 30.79 5.69
CA PRO A 149 -3.95 30.45 6.51
C PRO A 149 -4.36 30.08 7.95
N GLY A 150 -3.69 29.09 8.54
CA GLY A 150 -3.97 28.64 9.91
C GLY A 150 -5.17 27.70 10.08
N MET A 151 -5.96 27.40 9.04
CA MET A 151 -7.14 26.52 9.14
C MET A 151 -6.82 25.01 9.32
N GLY A 152 -5.54 24.64 9.28
CA GLY A 152 -5.09 23.26 9.50
C GLY A 152 -4.97 22.40 8.24
N LYS A 153 -4.88 23.00 7.04
CA LYS A 153 -4.76 22.28 5.76
C LYS A 153 -3.58 21.31 5.72
N SER A 154 -2.37 21.80 6.00
CA SER A 154 -1.18 20.95 6.09
C SER A 154 -1.28 19.88 7.18
N ALA A 155 -2.06 20.13 8.24
CA ALA A 155 -2.28 19.13 9.29
C ALA A 155 -3.19 18.00 8.81
N ILE A 156 -4.22 18.32 7.99
CA ILE A 156 -5.06 17.32 7.30
C ILE A 156 -4.19 16.47 6.38
N ALA A 157 -3.33 17.12 5.57
CA ALA A 157 -2.40 16.43 4.68
C ALA A 157 -1.45 15.49 5.44
N CYS A 158 -0.81 15.98 6.51
CA CYS A 158 0.07 15.17 7.36
C CYS A 158 -0.68 13.99 7.99
N LYS A 159 -1.94 14.20 8.44
CA LYS A 159 -2.76 13.14 9.03
C LYS A 159 -3.09 12.07 7.99
N TYR A 160 -3.49 12.46 6.79
CA TYR A 160 -3.80 11.53 5.71
C TYR A 160 -2.59 10.68 5.32
N VAL A 161 -1.42 11.32 5.17
CA VAL A 161 -0.15 10.64 4.86
C VAL A 161 0.24 9.68 5.98
N SER A 162 0.09 10.09 7.24
CA SER A 162 0.40 9.24 8.40
C SER A 162 -0.48 7.99 8.47
N ASP A 163 -1.78 8.13 8.19
CA ASP A 163 -2.75 7.04 8.35
C ASP A 163 -2.75 6.07 7.16
N ASN A 164 -2.60 6.60 5.94
CA ASN A 164 -2.71 5.83 4.70
C ASN A 164 -1.36 5.49 4.08
N GLN A 165 -0.29 6.04 4.63
CA GLN A 165 1.08 5.83 4.17
C GLN A 165 1.26 6.14 2.67
N VAL A 166 0.59 7.14 2.11
CA VAL A 166 0.65 7.43 0.65
C VAL A 166 1.93 8.19 0.26
N PRO A 167 2.40 8.09 -1.00
CA PRO A 167 3.43 8.99 -1.52
C PRO A 167 3.05 10.46 -1.28
N CYS A 168 4.01 11.27 -0.85
CA CYS A 168 3.73 12.65 -0.46
C CYS A 168 4.85 13.61 -0.81
N TYR A 169 4.50 14.87 -1.00
CA TYR A 169 5.45 15.98 -1.09
C TYR A 169 4.91 17.22 -0.40
N PHE A 170 5.73 17.84 0.44
CA PHE A 170 5.39 19.11 1.10
C PHE A 170 6.27 20.20 0.51
N ASN A 171 5.64 21.18 -0.15
CA ASN A 171 6.36 22.38 -0.57
C ASN A 171 6.70 23.21 0.66
N ILE A 172 7.99 23.41 0.92
CA ILE A 172 8.47 24.12 2.11
C ILE A 172 9.42 25.23 1.67
N SER A 173 8.91 26.46 1.68
CA SER A 173 9.68 27.64 1.25
C SER A 173 10.95 27.86 2.09
N SER A 174 10.88 27.62 3.40
CA SER A 174 12.01 27.88 4.33
C SER A 174 13.26 27.05 4.04
N ASN A 175 13.09 25.89 3.40
CA ASN A 175 14.18 24.94 3.11
C ASN A 175 14.44 24.85 1.60
N ALA A 176 13.86 25.75 0.80
CA ALA A 176 13.90 25.74 -0.66
C ALA A 176 13.48 24.38 -1.28
N ASN A 177 12.59 23.63 -0.61
CA ASN A 177 12.02 22.37 -1.10
C ASN A 177 10.66 22.66 -1.73
N ASN A 178 10.64 23.44 -2.80
CA ASN A 178 9.40 23.96 -3.37
C ASN A 178 9.51 24.21 -4.87
N THR A 179 10.38 23.48 -5.58
CA THR A 179 10.51 23.57 -7.04
C THR A 179 9.99 22.31 -7.74
N PRO A 180 9.49 22.39 -8.99
CA PRO A 180 9.05 21.21 -9.73
C PRO A 180 10.09 20.09 -9.86
N PRO A 181 11.39 20.34 -10.12
CA PRO A 181 12.39 19.27 -10.18
C PRO A 181 12.54 18.50 -8.86
N GLN A 182 12.44 19.18 -7.71
CA GLN A 182 12.53 18.53 -6.40
C GLN A 182 11.29 17.68 -6.11
N PHE A 183 10.10 18.18 -6.45
CA PHE A 183 8.86 17.40 -6.40
C PHE A 183 8.96 16.13 -7.23
N LEU A 184 9.33 16.26 -8.51
CA LEU A 184 9.45 15.12 -9.43
C LEU A 184 10.48 14.10 -8.97
N SER A 185 11.65 14.55 -8.53
CA SER A 185 12.71 13.68 -8.02
C SER A 185 12.26 12.91 -6.78
N SER A 186 11.64 13.61 -5.81
CA SER A 186 11.17 12.97 -4.57
C SER A 186 10.00 12.03 -4.80
N LEU A 187 9.03 12.39 -5.65
CA LEU A 187 7.91 11.51 -5.99
C LEU A 187 8.40 10.26 -6.71
N ARG A 188 9.31 10.42 -7.68
CA ARG A 188 9.89 9.29 -8.41
C ARG A 188 10.60 8.31 -7.48
N GLU A 189 11.46 8.79 -6.59
CA GLU A 189 12.15 7.94 -5.62
C GLU A 189 11.16 7.13 -4.76
N GLN A 190 10.08 7.79 -4.30
CA GLN A 190 9.02 7.14 -3.53
C GLN A 190 8.31 6.05 -4.33
N LEU A 191 7.91 6.33 -5.58
CA LEU A 191 7.19 5.38 -6.43
C LEU A 191 8.07 4.19 -6.82
N ILE A 192 9.32 4.43 -7.22
CA ILE A 192 10.30 3.37 -7.55
C ILE A 192 10.48 2.44 -6.35
N ARG A 193 10.76 2.99 -5.17
CA ARG A 193 10.98 2.19 -3.95
C ARG A 193 9.73 1.42 -3.52
N ARG A 194 8.56 2.06 -3.56
CA ARG A 194 7.30 1.48 -3.07
C ARG A 194 6.75 0.37 -3.96
N TYR A 195 6.94 0.50 -5.28
CA TYR A 195 6.35 -0.41 -6.27
C TYR A 195 7.40 -1.25 -7.01
N ALA A 196 8.66 -1.20 -6.55
CA ALA A 196 9.81 -1.93 -7.09
C ALA A 196 10.00 -1.73 -8.60
N LEU A 197 9.78 -0.50 -9.09
CA LEU A 197 9.94 -0.16 -10.51
C LEU A 197 11.38 -0.37 -10.97
N SER A 198 11.57 -0.73 -12.22
CA SER A 198 12.87 -0.98 -12.84
C SER A 198 13.02 -0.10 -14.07
N ASN A 199 14.17 0.57 -14.23
CA ASN A 199 14.46 1.47 -15.36
C ASN A 199 13.53 2.71 -15.45
N ALA A 200 13.03 3.19 -14.31
CA ALA A 200 12.08 4.29 -14.22
C ALA A 200 12.73 5.62 -13.80
N GLU A 201 14.06 5.75 -13.87
CA GLU A 201 14.82 6.91 -13.40
C GLU A 201 14.57 8.16 -14.26
N ASP A 202 14.38 7.99 -15.58
CA ASP A 202 14.36 9.11 -16.55
C ASP A 202 13.05 9.23 -17.36
N ILE A 203 12.06 8.35 -17.15
CA ILE A 203 10.76 8.42 -17.86
C ILE A 203 9.94 9.63 -17.40
N ASP A 204 9.01 10.15 -18.21
CA ASP A 204 8.17 11.27 -17.77
C ASP A 204 7.16 10.85 -16.68
N LEU A 205 6.54 11.83 -16.00
CA LEU A 205 5.63 11.57 -14.88
C LEU A 205 4.39 10.78 -15.30
N MET A 206 3.84 10.99 -16.50
CA MET A 206 2.66 10.25 -16.94
C MET A 206 2.99 8.76 -17.11
N THR A 207 4.07 8.46 -17.84
CA THR A 207 4.56 7.09 -18.03
C THR A 207 4.89 6.42 -16.69
N LEU A 208 5.50 7.17 -15.75
CA LEU A 208 5.78 6.67 -14.41
C LEU A 208 4.51 6.27 -13.64
N LEU A 209 3.44 7.07 -13.74
CA LEU A 209 2.18 6.76 -13.09
C LEU A 209 1.49 5.55 -13.73
N GLU A 210 1.56 5.40 -15.06
CA GLU A 210 1.06 4.23 -15.79
C GLU A 210 1.78 2.94 -15.35
N GLU A 211 3.11 2.95 -15.25
CA GLU A 211 3.87 1.78 -14.78
C GLU A 211 3.51 1.39 -13.33
N VAL A 212 3.24 2.36 -12.46
CA VAL A 212 2.75 2.07 -11.10
C VAL A 212 1.36 1.46 -11.16
N ARG A 213 0.48 1.98 -12.02
CA ARG A 213 -0.88 1.44 -12.19
C ARG A 213 -0.87 0.00 -12.65
N ASP A 214 -0.01 -0.37 -13.59
CA ASP A 214 0.12 -1.75 -14.09
C ASP A 214 0.53 -2.76 -13.00
N ARG A 215 1.11 -2.29 -11.89
CA ARG A 215 1.53 -3.12 -10.75
C ARG A 215 0.51 -3.17 -9.62
N LEU A 216 -0.48 -2.29 -9.66
CA LEU A 216 -1.55 -2.22 -8.68
C LEU A 216 -2.78 -2.99 -9.18
N ASN A 217 -3.53 -3.56 -8.25
CA ASN A 217 -4.84 -4.12 -8.61
C ASN A 217 -5.80 -2.98 -9.01
N ASP A 218 -6.77 -3.28 -9.87
CA ASP A 218 -7.76 -2.31 -10.35
C ASP A 218 -8.57 -1.67 -9.21
N GLU A 219 -8.78 -2.38 -8.11
CA GLU A 219 -9.52 -1.90 -6.93
C GLU A 219 -8.69 -0.97 -6.03
N GLN A 220 -7.36 -0.92 -6.17
CA GLN A 220 -6.50 -0.14 -5.29
C GLN A 220 -6.12 1.21 -5.92
N PRO A 221 -6.59 2.35 -5.39
CA PRO A 221 -6.23 3.66 -5.93
C PRO A 221 -4.77 4.01 -5.65
N LEU A 222 -4.12 4.67 -6.61
CA LEU A 222 -2.87 5.38 -6.39
C LEU A 222 -3.19 6.81 -5.96
N ILE A 223 -3.01 7.10 -4.68
CA ILE A 223 -3.23 8.44 -4.13
C ILE A 223 -1.87 9.07 -3.86
N ILE A 224 -1.67 10.31 -4.32
CA ILE A 224 -0.44 11.08 -4.11
C ILE A 224 -0.82 12.40 -3.45
N LEU A 225 -0.18 12.72 -2.32
CA LEU A 225 -0.48 13.94 -1.58
C LEU A 225 0.55 15.04 -1.85
N VAL A 226 0.09 16.26 -2.15
CA VAL A 226 0.93 17.43 -2.38
C VAL A 226 0.43 18.62 -1.56
N ASP A 227 1.19 19.01 -0.54
CA ASP A 227 0.84 20.17 0.31
C ASP A 227 1.46 21.47 -0.20
N ALA A 228 0.78 22.58 0.11
CA ALA A 228 1.23 23.95 -0.11
C ALA A 228 1.60 24.27 -1.58
N LEU A 229 0.70 23.97 -2.53
CA LEU A 229 0.87 24.34 -3.94
C LEU A 229 1.07 25.85 -4.16
N ASP A 230 0.55 26.69 -3.26
CA ASP A 230 0.74 28.14 -3.24
C ASP A 230 2.16 28.58 -2.85
N GLU A 231 2.97 27.69 -2.27
CA GLU A 231 4.37 27.93 -1.94
C GLU A 231 5.35 27.51 -3.06
N VAL A 232 4.86 27.00 -4.19
CA VAL A 232 5.71 26.51 -5.29
C VAL A 232 6.48 27.67 -5.91
N ARG A 233 7.81 27.56 -5.94
CA ARG A 233 8.72 28.42 -6.68
C ARG A 233 8.92 27.86 -8.09
N GLN A 234 8.24 28.47 -9.05
CA GLN A 234 8.32 28.17 -10.47
C GLN A 234 8.41 29.49 -11.24
N GLU A 235 9.19 29.52 -12.33
CA GLU A 235 9.29 30.73 -13.17
C GLU A 235 7.92 31.11 -13.72
N GLN A 236 7.67 32.39 -13.96
CA GLN A 236 6.44 32.85 -14.60
C GLN A 236 6.44 32.40 -16.07
N GLY A 237 5.41 31.67 -16.51
CA GLY A 237 5.34 31.14 -17.88
C GLY A 237 4.57 29.83 -18.06
N PRO A 238 4.73 28.82 -17.19
CA PRO A 238 3.92 27.61 -17.22
C PRO A 238 2.58 27.85 -16.50
N GLU A 239 1.47 27.64 -17.21
CA GLU A 239 0.12 27.67 -16.62
C GLU A 239 -0.14 26.50 -15.64
N ASN A 240 0.77 25.52 -15.60
CA ASN A 240 0.62 24.27 -14.88
C ASN A 240 1.63 24.15 -13.71
N ILE A 241 1.10 24.24 -12.49
CA ILE A 241 1.88 24.12 -11.25
C ILE A 241 2.47 22.71 -11.15
N LEU A 242 3.76 22.61 -10.82
CA LEU A 242 4.51 21.35 -10.68
C LEU A 242 4.57 20.46 -11.94
N TYR A 243 4.12 20.96 -13.10
CA TYR A 243 4.03 20.20 -14.35
C TYR A 243 3.18 18.92 -14.23
N LEU A 244 2.10 18.95 -13.43
CA LEU A 244 1.22 17.81 -13.22
C LEU A 244 0.49 17.40 -14.53
N PRO A 245 0.27 16.11 -14.81
CA PRO A 245 -0.37 15.70 -16.07
C PRO A 245 -1.81 16.24 -16.18
N LYS A 246 -2.20 16.81 -17.31
CA LYS A 246 -3.58 17.31 -17.48
C LYS A 246 -4.62 16.18 -17.41
N ASN A 247 -4.26 14.99 -17.91
CA ASN A 247 -5.03 13.77 -17.81
C ASN A 247 -4.22 12.79 -16.97
N LEU A 248 -4.84 12.22 -15.95
CA LEU A 248 -4.24 11.16 -15.14
C LEU A 248 -4.54 9.78 -15.75
N PRO A 249 -3.79 8.74 -15.39
CA PRO A 249 -4.21 7.35 -15.61
C PRO A 249 -5.39 6.99 -14.69
N ASN A 250 -6.18 5.99 -15.11
CA ASN A 250 -7.30 5.51 -14.31
C ASN A 250 -6.83 5.06 -12.91
N ASN A 251 -7.66 5.36 -11.93
CA ASN A 251 -7.47 5.09 -10.51
C ASN A 251 -6.23 5.78 -9.90
N VAL A 252 -5.85 6.95 -10.45
CA VAL A 252 -4.82 7.84 -9.91
C VAL A 252 -5.45 9.15 -9.43
N TYR A 253 -5.09 9.57 -8.21
CA TYR A 253 -5.59 10.79 -7.60
C TYR A 253 -4.47 11.59 -6.96
N PHE A 254 -4.58 12.91 -7.12
CA PHE A 254 -3.78 13.87 -6.37
C PHE A 254 -4.66 14.59 -5.36
N SER A 255 -4.15 14.82 -4.14
CA SER A 255 -4.81 15.62 -3.10
C SER A 255 -3.88 16.60 -2.43
#